data_AF-A0A9D5FU62-F1
#
_entry.id   AF-A0A9D5FU62-F1
#
_cell.length_a   1.000
_cell.length_b   1.000
_cell.length_c   1.000
_cell.angle_alpha   90.00
_cell.angle_beta   90.00
_cell.angle_gamma   90.00
#
_symmetry.space_group_name_H-M   'P 1'
#
loop_
_entity.id
_entity.type
_entity.pdbx_description
1 polymer ?
#
loop_
_entity_poly.entity_id
_entity_poly.type
_entity_poly.pdbx_seq_one_letter_code
_entity_poly.pdbx_strand_id
1 'polypeptide(L)'
;MNEETTLRGAQQAVDQWIKTYGVRYFSELTNMACLTEEVGELAKVMARRYGDQSFKAGEEDNLGEEMADVLWVLCCLANQTGIDLTTEFHKSMEKKVKRDAMRNKNNPKLKTPSATNKQE
;
A
#
# COMPACT_ATOMS: atom_id res chain seq x y z
N MET A 1 -9.76 4.23 -20.91
CA MET A 1 -9.05 5.29 -20.17
C MET A 1 -7.65 4.76 -19.89
N ASN A 2 -6.65 5.20 -20.65
CA ASN A 2 -5.25 4.84 -20.44
C ASN A 2 -4.46 6.12 -20.17
N GLU A 3 -4.71 6.74 -19.02
CA GLU A 3 -3.83 7.77 -18.48
C GLU A 3 -3.10 7.18 -17.28
N GLU A 4 -1.77 7.26 -17.31
CA GLU A 4 -0.91 6.84 -16.21
C GLU A 4 -1.20 7.70 -14.97
N THR A 5 -1.61 7.07 -13.87
CA THR A 5 -1.94 7.79 -12.63
C THR A 5 -0.67 8.04 -11.82
N THR A 6 -0.33 9.32 -11.62
CA THR A 6 0.76 9.74 -10.71
C THR A 6 0.28 9.75 -9.26
N LEU A 7 1.18 9.75 -8.26
CA LEU A 7 0.79 9.89 -6.84
C LEU A 7 0.02 11.19 -6.58
N ARG A 8 0.44 12.29 -7.22
CA ARG A 8 -0.30 13.56 -7.18
C ARG A 8 -1.68 13.42 -7.82
N GLY A 9 -1.77 12.72 -8.96
CA GLY A 9 -3.03 12.42 -9.63
C GLY A 9 -3.96 11.58 -8.75
N ALA A 10 -3.43 10.59 -8.03
CA ALA A 10 -4.19 9.79 -7.08
C ALA A 10 -4.72 10.65 -5.91
N GLN A 11 -3.87 11.49 -5.31
CA GLN A 11 -4.29 12.44 -4.27
C GLN A 11 -5.42 13.37 -4.76
N GLN A 12 -5.32 13.87 -5.99
CA GLN A 12 -6.35 14.73 -6.60
C GLN A 12 -7.65 13.97 -6.89
N ALA A 13 -7.56 12.73 -7.41
CA ALA A 13 -8.72 11.91 -7.69
C ALA A 13 -9.50 11.58 -6.41
N VAL A 14 -8.79 11.23 -5.33
CA VAL A 14 -9.38 11.01 -4.00
C VAL A 14 -10.05 12.27 -3.48
N ASP A 15 -9.37 13.43 -3.55
CA ASP A 15 -9.94 14.69 -3.09
C ASP A 15 -11.20 15.09 -3.87
N GLN A 16 -11.18 14.94 -5.19
CA GLN A 16 -12.33 15.19 -6.04
C GLN A 16 -13.49 14.26 -5.68
N TRP A 17 -13.22 12.98 -5.47
CA TRP A 17 -14.25 12.01 -5.08
C TRP A 17 -14.88 12.36 -3.73
N ILE A 18 -14.08 12.70 -2.72
CA ILE A 18 -14.57 13.09 -1.39
C ILE A 18 -15.45 14.35 -1.46
N LYS A 19 -15.03 15.35 -2.24
CA LYS A 19 -15.81 16.58 -2.42
C LYS A 19 -17.10 16.38 -3.22
N THR A 20 -17.12 15.42 -4.14
CA THR A 20 -18.27 15.14 -5.01
C THR A 20 -19.28 14.22 -4.35
N TYR A 21 -18.81 13.14 -3.72
CA TYR A 21 -19.64 12.05 -3.22
C TYR A 21 -19.51 11.85 -1.70
N GLY A 22 -18.31 12.07 -1.15
CA GLY A 22 -18.01 11.79 0.27
C GLY A 22 -18.52 12.83 1.26
N VAL A 23 -19.12 13.94 0.81
CA VAL A 23 -19.56 15.12 1.59
C VAL A 23 -18.39 15.86 2.25
N ARG A 24 -17.58 15.16 3.04
CA ARG A 24 -16.33 15.63 3.65
C ARG A 24 -15.43 14.46 4.01
N TYR A 25 -14.18 14.82 4.23
CA TYR A 25 -13.20 14.03 4.96
C TYR A 25 -13.69 13.62 6.37
N PHE A 26 -13.45 12.37 6.77
CA PHE A 26 -13.50 11.96 8.18
C PHE A 26 -12.38 12.65 8.99
N SER A 27 -12.43 12.53 10.32
CA SER A 27 -11.32 13.01 11.15
C SER A 27 -10.04 12.21 10.87
N GLU A 28 -8.88 12.79 11.17
CA GLU A 28 -7.58 12.14 10.99
C GLU A 28 -7.50 10.83 11.78
N LEU A 29 -8.06 10.80 13.00
CA LEU A 29 -8.10 9.60 13.83
C LEU A 29 -9.02 8.52 13.26
N THR A 30 -10.16 8.92 12.68
CA THR A 30 -11.06 7.98 12.00
C THR A 30 -10.38 7.38 10.77
N ASN A 31 -9.73 8.19 9.94
CA ASN A 31 -9.00 7.67 8.79
C ASN A 31 -7.77 6.85 9.18
N MET A 32 -7.15 7.11 10.33
CA MET A 32 -6.11 6.23 10.87
C MET A 32 -6.67 4.86 11.26
N ALA A 33 -7.88 4.81 11.83
CA ALA A 33 -8.57 3.56 12.11
C ALA A 33 -8.90 2.81 10.80
N CYS A 34 -9.49 3.49 9.81
CA CYS A 34 -9.76 2.91 8.48
C CYS A 34 -8.47 2.39 7.83
N LEU A 35 -7.37 3.16 7.86
CA LEU A 35 -6.10 2.70 7.29
C LEU A 35 -5.60 1.41 7.96
N THR A 36 -5.81 1.28 9.26
CA THR A 36 -5.43 0.07 10.00
C THR A 36 -6.31 -1.13 9.63
N GLU A 37 -7.59 -0.88 9.37
CA GLU A 37 -8.55 -1.86 8.86
C GLU A 37 -8.10 -2.39 7.49
N GLU A 38 -7.84 -1.51 6.52
CA GLU A 38 -7.39 -1.90 5.16
C GLU A 38 -6.05 -2.66 5.19
N VAL A 39 -5.13 -2.26 6.08
CA VAL A 39 -3.86 -3.00 6.26
C VAL A 39 -4.12 -4.39 6.85
N GLY A 40 -5.12 -4.57 7.70
CA GLY A 40 -5.53 -5.86 8.23
C GLY A 40 -6.14 -6.77 7.15
N GLU A 41 -6.95 -6.20 6.28
CA GLU A 41 -7.53 -6.86 5.10
C GLU A 41 -6.41 -7.35 4.15
N LEU A 42 -5.47 -6.46 3.82
CA LEU A 42 -4.26 -6.78 3.05
C LEU A 42 -3.44 -7.89 3.72
N ALA A 43 -3.22 -7.80 5.04
CA ALA A 43 -2.44 -8.79 5.78
C ALA A 43 -3.10 -10.18 5.76
N LYS A 44 -4.43 -10.24 5.86
CA LYS A 44 -5.22 -11.47 5.74
C LYS A 44 -5.03 -12.14 4.38
N VAL A 45 -5.08 -11.37 3.28
CA VAL A 45 -4.83 -11.90 1.92
C VAL A 45 -3.39 -12.39 1.78
N MET A 46 -2.40 -11.62 2.25
CA MET A 46 -0.99 -12.00 2.20
C MET A 46 -0.72 -13.30 2.99
N ALA A 47 -1.30 -13.45 4.18
CA ALA A 47 -1.13 -14.62 5.03
C ALA A 47 -1.70 -15.90 4.41
N ARG A 48 -2.76 -15.78 3.60
CA ARG A 48 -3.36 -16.90 2.88
C ARG A 48 -2.63 -17.25 1.58
N ARG A 49 -2.26 -16.23 0.79
CA ARG A 49 -1.57 -16.42 -0.50
C ARG A 49 -0.13 -16.91 -0.34
N TYR A 50 0.58 -16.35 0.64
CA TYR A 50 2.03 -16.51 0.77
C TYR A 50 2.47 -17.05 2.14
N GLY A 51 1.52 -17.24 3.07
CA GLY A 51 1.78 -17.85 4.37
C GLY A 51 1.16 -19.25 4.48
N ASP A 52 1.08 -19.76 5.71
CA ASP A 52 0.61 -21.13 5.98
C ASP A 52 -0.90 -21.21 6.26
N GLN A 53 -1.66 -20.11 6.11
CA GLN A 53 -3.11 -20.10 6.36
C GLN A 53 -3.88 -20.61 5.14
N SER A 54 -4.82 -21.53 5.35
CA SER A 54 -5.70 -22.02 4.29
C SER A 54 -6.81 -21.01 3.94
N PHE A 55 -7.16 -20.94 2.66
CA PHE A 55 -8.37 -20.26 2.20
C PHE A 55 -9.62 -20.99 2.68
N LYS A 56 -10.69 -20.25 3.00
CA LYS A 56 -12.02 -20.85 3.15
C LYS A 56 -12.63 -21.08 1.77
N ALA A 57 -13.46 -22.11 1.65
CA ALA A 57 -14.17 -22.39 0.39
C ALA A 57 -15.05 -21.19 0.00
N GLY A 58 -14.84 -20.68 -1.23
CA GLY A 58 -15.62 -19.57 -1.78
C GLY A 58 -15.11 -18.16 -1.41
N GLU A 59 -13.96 -18.02 -0.74
CA GLU A 59 -13.31 -16.71 -0.62
C GLU A 59 -12.56 -16.40 -1.92
N GLU A 60 -13.00 -15.36 -2.63
CA GLU A 60 -12.17 -14.68 -3.62
C GLU A 60 -11.16 -13.79 -2.89
N ASP A 61 -9.92 -13.82 -3.35
CA ASP A 61 -8.87 -12.95 -2.86
C ASP A 61 -8.48 -11.94 -3.95
N ASN A 62 -8.39 -10.66 -3.59
CA ASN A 62 -7.98 -9.62 -4.53
C ASN A 62 -6.91 -8.73 -3.92
N LEU A 63 -5.67 -9.24 -3.90
CA LEU A 63 -4.53 -8.50 -3.36
C LEU A 63 -4.36 -7.10 -3.97
N GLY A 64 -4.74 -6.92 -5.24
CA GLY A 64 -4.64 -5.63 -5.91
C GLY A 64 -5.61 -4.59 -5.35
N GLU A 65 -6.82 -5.03 -5.01
CA GLU A 65 -7.86 -4.20 -4.37
C GLU A 65 -7.43 -3.78 -2.97
N GLU A 66 -6.96 -4.71 -2.15
CA GLU A 66 -6.48 -4.39 -0.79
C GLU A 66 -5.31 -3.39 -0.79
N MET A 67 -4.40 -3.51 -1.78
CA MET A 67 -3.31 -2.54 -1.95
C MET A 67 -3.84 -1.16 -2.38
N ALA A 68 -4.89 -1.13 -3.21
CA ALA A 68 -5.52 0.10 -3.65
C ALA A 68 -6.29 0.79 -2.51
N ASP A 69 -6.99 0.04 -1.66
CA ASP A 69 -7.72 0.58 -0.51
C ASP A 69 -6.77 1.16 0.55
N VAL A 70 -5.65 0.49 0.83
CA VAL A 70 -4.58 1.07 1.65
C VAL A 70 -4.06 2.38 1.05
N LEU A 71 -3.82 2.43 -0.27
CA LEU A 71 -3.37 3.65 -0.93
C LEU A 71 -4.43 4.76 -0.87
N TRP A 72 -5.72 4.40 -1.02
CA TRP A 72 -6.84 5.32 -0.98
C TRP A 72 -6.92 6.04 0.38
N VAL A 73 -6.93 5.28 1.48
CA VAL A 73 -7.01 5.87 2.83
C VAL A 73 -5.73 6.65 3.17
N LEU A 74 -4.57 6.20 2.70
CA LEU A 74 -3.32 6.95 2.83
C LEU A 74 -3.41 8.31 2.10
N CYS A 75 -3.99 8.36 0.90
CA CYS A 75 -4.24 9.61 0.18
C CYS A 75 -5.20 10.53 0.96
N CYS A 76 -6.25 9.98 1.56
CA CYS A 76 -7.16 10.75 2.42
C CYS A 76 -6.39 11.44 3.56
N LEU A 77 -5.56 10.69 4.30
CA LEU A 77 -4.74 11.26 5.38
C LEU A 77 -3.75 12.30 4.88
N ALA A 78 -3.09 12.04 3.75
CA ALA A 78 -2.14 12.97 3.18
C ALA A 78 -2.81 14.29 2.78
N ASN A 79 -3.99 14.23 2.16
CA ASN A 79 -4.75 15.41 1.76
C ASN A 79 -5.22 16.22 2.97
N GLN A 80 -5.73 15.55 4.01
CA GLN A 80 -6.18 16.20 5.25
C GLN A 80 -5.05 16.88 6.02
N THR A 81 -3.86 16.29 6.00
CA THR A 81 -2.70 16.78 6.75
C THR A 81 -1.79 17.71 5.93
N GLY A 82 -2.13 17.97 4.66
CA GLY A 82 -1.35 18.83 3.77
C GLY A 82 -0.03 18.22 3.31
N ILE A 83 0.08 16.89 3.31
CA ILE A 83 1.28 16.15 2.89
C ILE A 83 1.20 15.87 1.38
N ASP A 84 2.28 16.21 0.68
CA ASP A 84 2.50 15.83 -0.72
C ASP A 84 3.21 14.47 -0.79
N LEU A 85 2.47 13.41 -1.15
CA LEU A 85 3.01 12.06 -1.23
C LEU A 85 4.06 11.92 -2.31
N THR A 86 3.97 12.68 -3.40
CA THR A 86 5.00 12.63 -4.47
C THR A 86 6.33 13.13 -3.93
N THR A 87 6.31 14.27 -3.24
CA THR A 87 7.51 14.85 -2.63
C THR A 87 8.09 13.95 -1.54
N GLU A 88 7.26 13.44 -0.62
CA GLU A 88 7.75 12.58 0.48
C GLU A 88 8.23 11.21 -0.01
N PHE A 89 7.60 10.66 -1.05
CA PHE A 89 8.07 9.42 -1.68
C PHE A 89 9.47 9.59 -2.27
N HIS A 90 9.72 10.67 -3.04
CA HIS A 90 11.06 10.95 -3.58
C HIS A 90 12.11 11.12 -2.47
N LYS A 91 11.80 11.90 -1.42
CA LYS A 91 12.70 12.05 -0.26
C LYS A 91 12.99 10.70 0.41
N SER A 92 11.98 9.84 0.55
CA SER A 92 12.12 8.50 1.14
C SER A 92 13.04 7.61 0.28
N MET A 93 12.89 7.65 -1.04
CA MET A 93 13.72 6.92 -1.99
C MET A 93 15.18 7.37 -1.91
N GLU A 94 15.46 8.67 -1.94
CA GLU A 94 16.83 9.19 -1.81
C GLU A 94 17.49 8.76 -0.49
N LYS A 95 16.74 8.81 0.62
CA LYS A 95 17.22 8.35 1.93
C LYS A 95 17.53 6.86 1.94
N LYS A 96 16.70 6.02 1.30
CA LYS A 96 16.94 4.57 1.18
C LYS A 96 18.16 4.28 0.31
N VAL A 97 18.32 4.96 -0.82
CA VAL A 97 19.50 4.80 -1.70
C VAL A 97 20.79 5.14 -0.93
N LYS A 98 20.83 6.30 -0.25
CA LYS A 98 22.01 6.72 0.53
C LYS A 98 22.35 5.74 1.66
N ARG A 99 21.34 5.14 2.30
CA ARG A 99 21.51 4.20 3.42
C ARG A 99 21.91 2.79 2.98
N ASP A 100 21.29 2.29 1.91
CA ASP A 100 21.32 0.86 1.57
C ASP A 100 22.17 0.54 0.32
N ALA A 101 22.76 1.54 -0.35
CA ALA A 101 23.55 1.37 -1.59
C ALA A 101 24.62 0.24 -1.51
N MET A 102 25.20 -0.01 -0.33
CA MET A 102 26.19 -1.08 -0.13
C MET A 102 25.68 -2.26 0.71
N ARG A 103 24.61 -2.09 1.48
CA ARG A 103 24.18 -3.09 2.48
C ARG A 103 23.42 -4.26 1.87
N ASN A 104 22.51 -3.98 0.93
CA ASN A 104 21.67 -5.03 0.32
C ASN A 104 22.40 -5.75 -0.82
N LYS A 105 23.18 -5.02 -1.63
CA LYS A 105 23.97 -5.58 -2.74
C LYS A 105 25.01 -6.61 -2.28
N ASN A 106 25.50 -6.46 -1.05
CA ASN A 106 26.48 -7.37 -0.45
C ASN A 106 25.87 -8.40 0.50
N ASN A 107 24.56 -8.37 0.75
CA ASN A 107 23.91 -9.32 1.65
C ASN A 107 23.75 -10.70 0.97
N PRO A 108 24.47 -11.74 1.40
CA PRO A 108 24.38 -13.07 0.78
C PRO A 108 23.00 -13.70 0.93
N LYS A 109 22.25 -13.34 1.99
CA LYS A 109 20.88 -13.84 2.23
C LYS A 109 19.87 -13.38 1.17
N LEU A 110 20.21 -12.35 0.38
CA LEU A 110 19.37 -11.82 -0.70
C LEU A 110 19.84 -12.30 -2.09
N LYS A 111 20.90 -13.11 -2.17
CA LYS A 111 21.47 -13.62 -3.43
C LYS A 111 21.03 -15.04 -3.78
N THR A 112 20.42 -15.75 -2.85
CA THR A 112 19.93 -17.11 -3.06
C THR A 112 18.41 -17.10 -3.06
N PRO A 113 17.72 -17.68 -4.07
CA PRO A 113 16.28 -17.85 -4.00
C PRO A 113 15.95 -18.70 -2.77
N SER A 114 14.97 -18.27 -1.94
CA SER A 114 14.52 -19.12 -0.84
C SER A 114 13.93 -20.38 -1.44
N ALA A 115 14.54 -21.53 -1.12
CA ALA A 115 13.99 -22.83 -1.48
C ALA A 115 12.65 -23.00 -0.77
N THR A 116 11.56 -22.79 -1.50
CA THR A 116 10.22 -23.20 -1.07
C THR A 116 9.43 -23.68 -2.29
N ASN A 117 10.03 -24.63 -3.02
CA ASN A 117 9.25 -25.59 -3.79
C ASN A 117 8.89 -26.74 -2.83
N LYS A 118 7.68 -26.71 -2.28
CA LYS A 118 6.99 -27.91 -1.77
C LYS A 118 6.01 -28.31 -2.87
N GLN A 119 6.39 -29.26 -3.72
CA GLN A 119 6.02 -30.68 -3.64
C GLN A 119 4.50 -30.90 -3.76
N GLU A 120 4.16 -31.62 -4.83
CA GLU A 120 2.85 -32.17 -5.23
C GLU A 120 2.16 -32.98 -4.13
#